data_AF-A0A8T5NNY8-F1
#
_entry.id   AF-A0A8T5NNY8-F1
#
_cell.length_a   1.000
_cell.length_b   1.000
_cell.length_c   1.000
_cell.angle_alpha   90.00
_cell.angle_beta   90.00
_cell.angle_gamma   90.00
#
_symmetry.space_group_name_H-M   'P 1'
#
loop_
_entity.id
_entity.type
_entity.pdbx_description
1 polymer ?
#
loop_
_entity_poly.entity_id
_entity_poly.type
_entity_poly.pdbx_seq_one_letter_code
_entity_poly.pdbx_strand_id
1 'polypeptide(L)'
;ELIHEQDGIAFAPHPYSVYCPCVGNKLHVLRLDGIEVFNSLHRDGYSNALALESCNGHAKLGGSDAHSSSMIGNGYTTFIGNSHEEFRRAIKNRQTSYGGKPAPLKDIVNYSIRVAYESSKMLLNFNNIQCPMYDRISELKKSQKMMYLMGSFAYAFSPLPVVCTLIGNRILSLRGKKNMIEQKKTSITFIDHLCKH
;
A
#
# COMPACT_ATOMS: atom_id res chain seq x y z
N GLU A 1 -10.63 14.19 14.51
CA GLU A 1 -11.99 14.63 14.92
C GLU A 1 -13.03 14.57 13.80
N LEU A 2 -12.88 15.27 12.66
CA LEU A 2 -13.89 15.26 11.56
C LEU A 2 -14.40 13.87 11.10
N ILE A 3 -13.55 12.83 11.11
CA ILE A 3 -13.95 11.46 10.77
C ILE A 3 -14.93 10.90 11.81
N HIS A 4 -14.62 11.08 13.09
CA HIS A 4 -15.39 10.53 14.18
C HIS A 4 -16.68 11.33 14.46
N GLU A 5 -16.69 12.62 14.16
CA GLU A 5 -17.91 13.46 14.19
C GLU A 5 -18.99 12.95 13.23
N GLN A 6 -18.58 12.25 12.17
CA GLN A 6 -19.48 11.58 11.21
C GLN A 6 -19.72 10.10 11.56
N ASP A 7 -19.39 9.69 12.78
CA ASP A 7 -19.46 8.29 13.24
C ASP A 7 -18.60 7.32 12.39
N GLY A 8 -17.60 7.87 11.69
CA GLY A 8 -16.65 7.15 10.88
C GLY A 8 -15.56 6.43 11.68
N ILE A 9 -14.80 5.61 10.98
CA ILE A 9 -13.66 4.84 11.50
C ILE A 9 -12.37 5.40 10.91
N ALA A 10 -11.39 5.67 11.76
CA ALA A 10 -10.05 6.07 11.37
C ALA A 10 -9.09 4.90 11.63
N PHE A 11 -8.40 4.43 10.59
CA PHE A 11 -7.31 3.47 10.77
C PHE A 11 -6.08 3.90 9.99
N ALA A 12 -4.91 3.41 10.39
CA ALA A 12 -3.67 3.68 9.68
C ALA A 12 -3.41 2.62 8.60
N PRO A 13 -3.55 2.94 7.30
CA PRO A 13 -3.15 2.03 6.23
C PRO A 13 -1.63 1.93 6.20
N HIS A 14 -1.13 0.69 6.12
CA HIS A 14 0.28 0.29 6.00
C HIS A 14 1.23 1.32 6.66
N PRO A 15 1.16 1.49 8.00
CA PRO A 15 1.69 2.67 8.69
C PRO A 15 3.21 2.83 8.59
N TYR A 16 3.92 1.78 8.20
CA TYR A 16 5.38 1.76 8.07
C TYR A 16 5.84 1.46 6.64
N SER A 17 5.01 1.77 5.65
CA SER A 17 5.33 1.59 4.24
C SER A 17 6.65 2.25 3.84
N VAL A 18 7.45 1.52 3.05
CA VAL A 18 8.61 2.08 2.34
C VAL A 18 8.30 2.42 0.88
N TYR A 19 7.03 2.30 0.47
CA TYR A 19 6.57 2.52 -0.91
C TYR A 19 6.01 3.93 -1.07
N CYS A 20 5.39 4.46 -0.02
CA CYS A 20 4.76 5.77 0.00
C CYS A 20 4.92 6.46 1.37
N PRO A 21 4.67 7.78 1.44
CA PRO A 21 4.52 8.47 2.72
C PRO A 21 3.42 7.83 3.57
N CYS A 22 3.72 7.55 4.84
CA CYS A 22 2.83 6.91 5.78
C CYS A 22 2.91 7.59 7.16
N VAL A 23 2.03 7.20 8.09
CA VAL A 23 1.91 7.86 9.40
C VAL A 23 3.10 7.56 10.33
N GLY A 24 3.75 6.41 10.19
CA GLY A 24 4.85 5.96 11.06
C GLY A 24 4.49 6.05 12.54
N ASN A 25 5.45 6.50 13.36
CA ASN A 25 5.26 6.66 14.81
C ASN A 25 4.20 7.69 15.22
N LYS A 26 3.68 8.50 14.28
CA LYS A 26 2.52 9.36 14.58
C LYS A 26 1.28 8.54 14.93
N LEU A 27 1.23 7.24 14.59
CA LEU A 27 0.15 6.36 15.00
C LEU A 27 -0.06 6.33 16.52
N HIS A 28 0.97 6.60 17.33
CA HIS A 28 0.87 6.59 18.80
C HIS A 28 0.20 7.84 19.39
N VAL A 29 0.10 8.92 18.62
CA VAL A 29 -0.51 10.19 19.07
C VAL A 29 -1.82 10.50 18.35
N LEU A 30 -2.06 9.85 17.21
CA LEU A 30 -3.30 9.99 16.46
C LEU A 30 -4.42 9.17 17.10
N ARG A 31 -5.64 9.72 17.14
CA ARG A 31 -6.82 8.96 17.56
C ARG A 31 -7.25 8.02 16.44
N LEU A 32 -6.83 6.76 16.53
CA LEU A 32 -7.13 5.70 15.56
C LEU A 32 -7.96 4.60 16.23
N ASP A 33 -8.87 4.01 15.46
CA ASP A 33 -9.66 2.84 15.86
C ASP A 33 -8.94 1.53 15.50
N GLY A 34 -8.11 1.56 14.45
CA GLY A 34 -7.43 0.37 13.94
C GLY A 34 -6.12 0.67 13.23
N ILE A 35 -5.36 -0.39 12.98
CA ILE A 35 -4.10 -0.36 12.24
C ILE A 35 -4.12 -1.48 11.20
N GLU A 36 -3.74 -1.18 9.96
CA GLU A 36 -3.45 -2.20 8.96
C GLU A 36 -2.13 -2.88 9.31
N VAL A 37 -2.23 -4.03 9.99
CA VAL A 37 -1.09 -4.84 10.42
C VAL A 37 -0.60 -5.78 9.33
N PHE A 38 -1.41 -5.99 8.29
CA PHE A 38 -1.05 -6.80 7.14
C PHE A 38 -1.53 -6.17 5.84
N ASN A 39 -0.58 -5.72 5.04
CA ASN A 39 -0.82 -5.30 3.66
C ASN A 39 -0.15 -6.29 2.70
N SER A 40 -0.91 -6.82 1.74
CA SER A 40 -0.42 -7.86 0.83
C SER A 40 0.68 -7.37 -0.13
N LEU A 41 0.67 -6.09 -0.53
CA LEU A 41 1.73 -5.53 -1.38
C LEU A 41 3.05 -5.34 -0.63
N HIS A 42 3.04 -5.26 0.70
CA HIS A 42 4.24 -5.12 1.53
C HIS A 42 4.99 -6.44 1.69
N ARG A 43 5.53 -6.95 0.57
CA ARG A 43 6.26 -8.22 0.47
C ARG A 43 7.59 -8.24 1.23
N ASP A 44 8.07 -7.08 1.67
CA ASP A 44 9.28 -6.98 2.49
C ASP A 44 9.13 -7.66 3.86
N GLY A 45 7.89 -7.84 4.34
CA GLY A 45 7.57 -8.50 5.62
C GLY A 45 7.87 -7.64 6.85
N TYR A 46 8.89 -6.79 6.79
CA TYR A 46 9.30 -5.91 7.89
C TYR A 46 8.24 -4.85 8.23
N SER A 47 7.61 -4.26 7.20
CA SER A 47 6.57 -3.24 7.39
C SER A 47 5.36 -3.80 8.13
N ASN A 48 4.90 -5.00 7.74
CA ASN A 48 3.80 -5.71 8.39
C ASN A 48 4.17 -6.15 9.82
N ALA A 49 5.38 -6.68 10.01
CA ALA A 49 5.87 -7.06 11.34
C ALA A 49 5.89 -5.87 12.31
N LEU A 50 6.41 -4.72 11.86
CA LEU A 50 6.46 -3.52 12.68
C LEU A 50 5.06 -2.95 12.98
N ALA A 51 4.15 -2.98 11.99
CA ALA A 51 2.76 -2.58 12.20
C ALA A 51 2.07 -3.47 13.24
N LEU A 52 2.29 -4.78 13.18
CA LEU A 52 1.75 -5.73 14.15
C LEU A 52 2.32 -5.50 15.56
N GLU A 53 3.63 -5.31 15.69
CA GLU A 53 4.29 -4.99 16.97
C GLU A 53 3.72 -3.69 17.57
N SER A 54 3.37 -2.72 16.74
CA SER A 54 2.90 -1.39 17.15
C SER A 54 1.37 -1.31 17.35
N CYS A 55 0.64 -2.41 17.14
CA CYS A 55 -0.82 -2.44 17.11
C CYS A 55 -1.49 -2.51 18.51
N ASN A 56 -0.74 -2.35 19.60
CA ASN A 56 -1.30 -2.52 20.93
C ASN A 56 -2.46 -1.54 21.16
N GLY A 57 -3.59 -2.04 21.66
CA GLY A 57 -4.79 -1.24 21.90
C GLY A 57 -5.53 -0.76 20.65
N HIS A 58 -5.29 -1.33 19.46
CA HIS A 58 -6.02 -0.98 18.23
C HIS A 58 -6.60 -2.24 17.56
N ALA A 59 -7.66 -2.07 16.78
CA ALA A 59 -8.18 -3.15 15.95
C ALA A 59 -7.15 -3.56 14.89
N LYS A 60 -6.99 -4.87 14.68
CA LYS A 60 -6.07 -5.41 13.67
C LYS A 60 -6.79 -5.54 12.34
N LEU A 61 -6.26 -4.88 11.32
CA LEU A 61 -6.81 -4.91 9.96
C LEU A 61 -5.82 -5.51 8.98
N GLY A 62 -6.34 -6.20 7.98
CA GLY A 62 -5.60 -6.70 6.83
C GLY A 62 -6.21 -6.24 5.52
N GLY A 63 -5.37 -5.86 4.56
CA GLY A 63 -5.78 -5.34 3.26
C GLY A 63 -4.94 -5.90 2.12
N SER A 64 -5.57 -6.02 0.95
CA SER A 64 -4.90 -6.49 -0.27
C SER A 64 -4.13 -5.38 -0.99
N ASP A 65 -4.59 -4.13 -0.86
CA ASP A 65 -4.14 -3.00 -1.67
C ASP A 65 -4.09 -3.37 -3.17
N ALA A 66 -5.18 -3.98 -3.63
CA ALA A 66 -5.24 -4.62 -4.93
C ALA A 66 -5.21 -3.59 -6.06
N HIS A 67 -4.13 -3.65 -6.86
CA HIS A 67 -3.97 -2.85 -8.07
C HIS A 67 -4.37 -3.62 -9.35
N SER A 68 -4.64 -4.93 -9.23
CA SER A 68 -5.24 -5.77 -10.26
C SER A 68 -6.29 -6.69 -9.65
N SER A 69 -7.20 -7.20 -10.48
CA SER A 69 -8.24 -8.14 -10.04
C SER A 69 -7.65 -9.42 -9.43
N SER A 70 -6.50 -9.89 -9.92
CA SER A 70 -5.80 -11.06 -9.36
C SER A 70 -5.22 -10.84 -7.96
N MET A 71 -5.12 -9.58 -7.51
CA MET A 71 -4.64 -9.24 -6.17
C MET A 71 -5.75 -9.15 -5.11
N ILE A 72 -7.02 -9.10 -5.55
CA ILE A 72 -8.18 -8.99 -4.65
C ILE A 72 -8.17 -10.18 -3.69
N GLY A 73 -8.34 -9.88 -2.40
CA GLY A 73 -8.41 -10.89 -1.34
C GLY A 73 -7.06 -11.52 -0.96
N ASN A 74 -5.92 -11.10 -1.55
CA ASN A 74 -4.62 -11.56 -1.05
C ASN A 74 -4.32 -11.06 0.38
N GLY A 75 -4.98 -9.98 0.82
CA GLY A 75 -5.01 -9.57 2.22
C GLY A 75 -6.44 -9.20 2.60
N TYR A 76 -6.86 -9.54 3.81
CA TYR A 76 -8.22 -9.34 4.28
C TYR A 76 -8.29 -9.22 5.81
N THR A 77 -9.41 -8.68 6.27
CA THR A 77 -9.79 -8.59 7.68
C THR A 77 -10.93 -9.59 7.94
N THR A 78 -10.86 -10.32 9.04
CA THR A 78 -11.94 -11.20 9.50
C THR A 78 -12.61 -10.63 10.75
N PHE A 79 -13.91 -10.84 10.86
CA PHE A 79 -14.72 -10.43 12.01
C PHE A 79 -15.97 -11.33 12.09
N ILE A 80 -16.66 -11.30 13.22
CA ILE A 80 -17.94 -12.00 13.38
C ILE A 80 -19.07 -11.03 12.99
N GLY A 81 -19.78 -11.34 11.91
CA GLY A 81 -20.88 -10.55 11.37
C GLY A 81 -20.98 -10.66 9.86
N ASN A 82 -22.01 -10.03 9.28
CA ASN A 82 -22.24 -10.01 7.83
C ASN A 82 -22.69 -8.63 7.30
N SER A 83 -22.68 -7.60 8.14
CA SER A 83 -23.05 -6.22 7.78
C SER A 83 -21.92 -5.22 8.03
N HIS A 84 -22.00 -4.06 7.36
CA HIS A 84 -21.04 -2.96 7.59
C HIS A 84 -21.13 -2.41 9.03
N GLU A 85 -22.32 -2.42 9.64
CA GLU A 85 -22.51 -1.98 11.02
C GLU A 85 -21.83 -2.91 12.02
N GLU A 86 -21.94 -4.22 11.81
CA GLU A 86 -21.23 -5.20 12.63
C GLU A 86 -19.73 -5.11 12.44
N PHE A 87 -19.27 -4.84 11.22
CA PHE A 87 -17.84 -4.61 10.97
C PHE A 87 -17.35 -3.36 11.71
N ARG A 88 -18.06 -2.25 11.61
CA ARG A 88 -17.77 -0.99 12.33
C ARG A 88 -17.71 -1.23 13.85
N ARG A 89 -18.70 -1.96 14.39
CA ARG A 89 -18.73 -2.35 15.80
C ARG A 89 -17.56 -3.27 16.18
N ALA A 90 -17.21 -4.23 15.33
CA ALA A 90 -16.07 -5.11 15.55
C ALA A 90 -14.75 -4.33 15.60
N ILE A 91 -14.57 -3.32 14.74
CA ILE A 91 -13.40 -2.43 14.80
C ILE A 91 -13.38 -1.66 16.12
N LYS A 92 -14.47 -0.95 16.48
CA LYS A 92 -14.54 -0.18 17.73
C LYS A 92 -14.27 -1.05 18.96
N ASN A 93 -14.73 -2.30 18.94
CA ASN A 93 -14.54 -3.27 20.02
C ASN A 93 -13.23 -4.08 19.90
N ARG A 94 -12.42 -3.85 18.86
CA ARG A 94 -11.14 -4.55 18.60
C ARG A 94 -11.31 -6.07 18.43
N GLN A 95 -12.45 -6.47 17.88
CA GLN A 95 -12.87 -7.84 17.61
C GLN A 95 -12.63 -8.23 16.13
N THR A 96 -11.53 -7.74 15.56
CA THR A 96 -11.10 -8.07 14.20
C THR A 96 -9.80 -8.86 14.23
N SER A 97 -9.59 -9.66 13.20
CA SER A 97 -8.30 -10.30 12.91
C SER A 97 -7.92 -10.05 11.45
N TYR A 98 -6.71 -10.43 11.08
CA TYR A 98 -6.16 -10.23 9.74
C TYR A 98 -5.72 -11.58 9.15
N GLY A 99 -5.69 -11.65 7.82
CA GLY A 99 -5.21 -12.82 7.10
C GLY A 99 -4.80 -12.50 5.67
N GLY A 100 -4.24 -13.51 5.01
CA GLY A 100 -3.80 -13.41 3.63
C GLY A 100 -2.39 -13.91 3.38
N LYS A 101 -1.85 -13.52 2.24
CA LYS A 101 -0.50 -13.83 1.76
C LYS A 101 0.06 -12.64 0.96
N PRO A 102 1.39 -12.47 0.91
CA PRO A 102 1.97 -11.44 0.07
C PRO A 102 1.56 -11.62 -1.40
N ALA A 103 1.32 -10.51 -2.09
CA ALA A 103 0.93 -10.53 -3.48
C ALA A 103 1.98 -11.30 -4.31
N PRO A 104 1.57 -12.23 -5.19
CA PRO A 104 2.52 -12.95 -6.02
C PRO A 104 3.28 -11.99 -6.96
N LEU A 105 4.58 -12.23 -7.15
CA LEU A 105 5.39 -11.41 -8.07
C LEU A 105 4.84 -11.39 -9.49
N LYS A 106 4.27 -12.51 -9.95
CA LYS A 106 3.62 -12.60 -11.26
C LYS A 106 2.51 -11.55 -11.42
N ASP A 107 1.76 -11.28 -10.36
CA ASP A 107 0.64 -10.34 -10.41
C ASP A 107 1.17 -8.90 -10.47
N ILE A 108 2.27 -8.61 -9.77
CA ILE A 108 2.98 -7.33 -9.85
C ILE A 108 3.56 -7.09 -11.25
N VAL A 109 4.19 -8.13 -11.84
CA VAL A 109 4.69 -8.07 -13.22
C VAL A 109 3.54 -7.80 -14.19
N ASN A 110 2.47 -8.59 -14.12
CA ASN A 110 1.29 -8.43 -14.99
C ASN A 110 0.65 -7.06 -14.84
N TYR A 111 0.53 -6.55 -13.61
CA TYR A 111 0.07 -5.21 -13.34
C TYR A 111 0.96 -4.16 -14.00
N SER A 112 2.29 -4.27 -13.86
CA SER A 112 3.23 -3.31 -14.45
C SER A 112 3.15 -3.27 -15.98
N ILE A 113 2.99 -4.43 -16.64
CA ILE A 113 2.81 -4.53 -18.09
C ILE A 113 1.47 -3.90 -18.49
N ARG A 114 0.41 -4.16 -17.71
CA ARG A 114 -0.91 -3.57 -17.94
C ARG A 114 -0.87 -2.05 -17.84
N VAL A 115 -0.18 -1.49 -16.85
CA VAL A 115 -0.01 -0.04 -16.72
C VAL A 115 0.69 0.55 -17.95
N ALA A 116 1.75 -0.10 -18.44
CA ALA A 116 2.44 0.33 -19.66
C ALA A 116 1.52 0.31 -20.89
N TYR A 117 0.72 -0.76 -21.03
CA TYR A 117 -0.26 -0.91 -22.10
C TYR A 117 -1.39 0.14 -22.05
N GLU A 118 -2.02 0.33 -20.90
CA GLU A 118 -3.09 1.33 -20.74
C GLU A 118 -2.55 2.76 -20.91
N SER A 119 -1.34 3.04 -20.44
CA SER A 119 -0.66 4.33 -20.69
C SER A 119 -0.43 4.56 -22.18
N SER A 120 -0.08 3.51 -22.94
CA SER A 120 0.10 3.58 -24.40
C SER A 120 -1.20 3.88 -25.13
N LYS A 121 -2.33 3.28 -24.71
CA LYS A 121 -3.65 3.61 -25.26
C LYS A 121 -4.00 5.08 -25.05
N MET A 122 -3.75 5.60 -23.85
CA MET A 122 -3.99 7.02 -23.53
C MET A 122 -3.14 7.95 -24.41
N LEU A 123 -1.86 7.63 -24.61
CA LEU A 123 -0.96 8.38 -25.49
C LEU A 123 -1.42 8.42 -26.95
N LEU A 124 -1.99 7.32 -27.44
CA LEU A 124 -2.54 7.19 -28.80
C LEU A 124 -3.95 7.77 -28.94
N ASN A 125 -4.53 8.30 -27.85
CA ASN A 125 -5.93 8.72 -27.80
C ASN A 125 -6.92 7.60 -28.21
N PHE A 126 -6.58 6.35 -27.91
CA PHE A 126 -7.45 5.21 -28.20
C PHE A 126 -8.69 5.31 -27.30
N ASN A 127 -9.89 5.20 -27.88
CA ASN A 127 -11.20 5.28 -27.19
C ASN A 127 -11.60 6.65 -26.58
N ASN A 128 -10.92 7.77 -26.92
CA ASN A 128 -11.28 9.12 -26.43
C ASN A 128 -11.52 9.18 -24.91
N ILE A 129 -10.61 8.60 -24.13
CA ILE A 129 -10.73 8.56 -22.67
C ILE A 129 -10.53 9.97 -22.10
N GLN A 130 -11.63 10.62 -21.71
CA GLN A 130 -11.57 11.88 -20.97
C GLN A 130 -11.40 11.61 -19.47
N CYS A 131 -10.22 11.92 -18.95
CA CYS A 131 -9.96 11.91 -17.52
C CYS A 131 -8.85 12.93 -17.19
N PRO A 132 -8.71 13.37 -15.92
CA PRO A 132 -7.70 14.37 -15.54
C PRO A 132 -6.25 13.98 -15.90
N MET A 133 -5.99 12.67 -16.03
CA MET A 133 -4.68 12.17 -16.45
C MET A 133 -4.44 12.38 -17.96
N TYR A 134 -5.49 12.35 -18.77
CA TYR A 134 -5.42 12.63 -20.20
C TYR A 134 -4.99 14.07 -20.47
N ASP A 135 -5.48 15.05 -19.70
CA ASP A 135 -5.14 16.46 -19.90
C ASP A 135 -3.63 16.69 -19.87
N ARG A 136 -2.94 16.11 -18.88
CA ARG A 136 -1.46 16.17 -18.82
C ARG A 136 -0.78 15.47 -19.99
N ILE A 137 -1.34 14.35 -20.46
CA ILE A 137 -0.81 13.59 -21.59
C ILE A 137 -1.02 14.37 -22.90
N SER A 138 -2.14 15.09 -23.03
CA SER A 138 -2.50 15.85 -24.21
C SER A 138 -1.48 16.94 -24.52
N GLU A 139 -0.96 17.60 -23.47
CA GLU A 139 0.04 18.67 -23.51
C GLU A 139 1.45 18.21 -23.95
N LEU A 140 1.72 16.90 -23.94
CA LEU A 140 3.04 16.38 -24.33
C LEU A 140 3.33 16.61 -25.82
N LYS A 141 4.60 16.94 -26.12
CA LYS A 141 5.08 17.04 -27.51
C LYS A 141 4.97 15.68 -28.21
N LYS A 142 4.69 15.69 -29.53
CA LYS A 142 4.61 14.45 -30.33
C LYS A 142 5.85 13.56 -30.21
N SER A 143 7.05 14.14 -30.13
CA SER A 143 8.30 13.40 -29.95
C SER A 143 8.38 12.68 -28.59
N GLN A 144 7.88 13.32 -27.51
CA GLN A 144 7.82 12.69 -26.19
C GLN A 144 6.82 11.54 -26.17
N LYS A 145 5.63 11.73 -26.79
CA LYS A 145 4.64 10.67 -26.96
C LYS A 145 5.24 9.46 -27.69
N MET A 146 5.97 9.70 -28.78
CA MET A 146 6.65 8.63 -29.53
C MET A 146 7.70 7.90 -28.67
N MET A 147 8.54 8.63 -27.93
CA MET A 147 9.51 8.01 -27.02
C MET A 147 8.85 7.13 -25.95
N TYR A 148 7.76 7.60 -25.32
CA TYR A 148 7.04 6.82 -24.32
C TYR A 148 6.40 5.55 -24.91
N LEU A 149 5.86 5.63 -26.13
CA LEU A 149 5.31 4.46 -26.83
C LEU A 149 6.40 3.44 -27.14
N MET A 150 7.55 3.87 -27.67
CA MET A 150 8.70 2.98 -27.91
C MET A 150 9.20 2.33 -26.62
N GLY A 151 9.33 3.12 -25.54
CA GLY A 151 9.74 2.62 -24.24
C GLY A 151 8.75 1.61 -23.65
N SER A 152 7.45 1.87 -23.77
CA SER A 152 6.40 0.95 -23.33
C SER A 152 6.43 -0.36 -24.13
N PHE A 153 6.62 -0.29 -25.45
CA PHE A 153 6.76 -1.46 -26.30
C PHE A 153 7.99 -2.30 -25.89
N ALA A 154 9.15 -1.66 -25.74
CA ALA A 154 10.36 -2.33 -25.28
C ALA A 154 10.17 -2.96 -23.89
N TYR A 155 9.48 -2.28 -22.97
CA TYR A 155 9.18 -2.82 -21.64
C TYR A 155 8.26 -4.05 -21.72
N ALA A 156 7.16 -3.99 -22.47
CA ALA A 156 6.17 -5.06 -22.52
C ALA A 156 6.67 -6.35 -23.20
N PHE A 157 7.54 -6.23 -24.21
CA PHE A 157 8.00 -7.37 -25.03
C PHE A 157 9.42 -7.84 -24.69
N SER A 158 9.96 -7.45 -23.54
CA SER A 158 11.27 -7.88 -23.07
C SER A 158 11.17 -8.56 -21.71
N PRO A 159 12.23 -9.23 -21.22
CA PRO A 159 12.28 -9.72 -19.84
C PRO A 159 12.40 -8.59 -18.79
N LEU A 160 12.44 -7.32 -19.20
CA LEU A 160 12.62 -6.18 -18.30
C LEU A 160 11.60 -6.13 -17.15
N PRO A 161 10.28 -6.36 -17.36
CA PRO A 161 9.31 -6.27 -16.26
C PRO A 161 9.62 -7.26 -15.14
N VAL A 162 10.06 -8.47 -15.49
CA VAL A 162 10.45 -9.50 -14.53
C VAL A 162 11.71 -9.09 -13.79
N VAL A 163 12.75 -8.65 -14.52
CA VAL A 163 14.03 -8.23 -13.93
C VAL A 163 13.84 -7.02 -13.01
N CYS A 164 13.14 -5.98 -13.47
CA CYS A 164 12.82 -4.80 -12.68
C CYS A 164 12.01 -5.14 -11.42
N THR A 165 11.05 -6.05 -11.53
CA THR A 165 10.26 -6.50 -10.39
C THR A 165 11.10 -7.24 -9.35
N LEU A 166 12.00 -8.14 -9.78
CA LEU A 166 12.88 -8.88 -8.87
C LEU A 166 13.88 -7.96 -8.15
N ILE A 167 14.51 -7.04 -8.89
CA ILE A 167 15.43 -6.05 -8.33
C ILE A 167 14.67 -5.12 -7.37
N GLY A 168 13.53 -4.59 -7.81
CA GLY A 168 12.67 -3.73 -7.00
C GLY A 168 12.28 -4.41 -5.69
N ASN A 169 11.80 -5.66 -5.75
CA ASN A 169 11.44 -6.42 -4.55
C ASN A 169 12.61 -6.57 -3.57
N ARG A 170 13.83 -6.81 -4.07
CA ARG A 170 15.04 -6.90 -3.23
C ARG A 170 15.38 -5.56 -2.58
N ILE A 171 15.33 -4.47 -3.35
CA ILE A 171 15.57 -3.11 -2.83
C ILE A 171 14.55 -2.76 -1.75
N LEU A 172 13.27 -3.05 -2.00
CA LEU A 172 12.18 -2.78 -1.06
C LEU A 172 12.33 -3.60 0.23
N SER A 173 12.74 -4.87 0.14
CA SER A 173 13.05 -5.69 1.32
C SER A 173 14.21 -5.10 2.14
N LEU A 174 15.28 -4.63 1.50
CA LEU A 174 16.40 -3.98 2.19
C LEU A 174 15.97 -2.66 2.85
N ARG A 175 15.14 -1.85 2.17
CA ARG A 175 14.58 -0.61 2.72
C ARG A 175 13.66 -0.90 3.90
N GLY A 176 12.81 -1.91 3.80
CA GLY A 176 11.94 -2.35 4.90
C GLY A 176 12.73 -2.74 6.14
N LYS A 177 13.81 -3.52 5.97
CA LYS A 177 14.72 -3.89 7.07
C LYS A 177 15.35 -2.66 7.73
N LYS A 178 15.85 -1.73 6.90
CA LYS A 178 16.47 -0.49 7.38
C LYS A 178 15.47 0.36 8.16
N ASN A 179 14.28 0.59 7.59
CA ASN A 179 13.21 1.34 8.24
C ASN A 179 12.84 0.70 9.59
N MET A 180 12.68 -0.63 9.66
CA MET A 180 12.38 -1.30 10.93
C MET A 180 13.44 -1.05 12.01
N ILE A 181 14.73 -1.04 11.66
CA ILE A 181 15.81 -0.73 12.59
C ILE A 181 15.73 0.73 13.07
N GLU A 182 15.46 1.67 12.17
CA GLU A 182 15.33 3.10 12.47
C GLU A 182 14.13 3.39 13.39
N GLN A 183 12.98 2.76 13.12
CA GLN A 183 11.78 2.92 13.94
C GLN A 183 12.01 2.36 15.36
N LYS A 184 12.61 1.17 15.49
CA LYS A 184 12.90 0.57 16.82
C LYS A 184 13.85 1.44 17.65
N LYS A 185 14.88 2.04 17.05
CA LYS A 185 15.77 2.99 17.75
C LYS A 185 15.03 4.23 18.25
N THR A 186 14.13 4.76 17.42
CA THR A 186 13.32 5.93 17.76
C THR A 186 12.38 5.63 18.92
N SER A 187 11.72 4.47 18.92
CA SER A 187 10.82 4.06 20.01
C SER A 187 11.55 3.87 21.34
N ILE A 188 12.75 3.27 21.34
CA ILE A 188 13.58 3.13 22.55
C ILE A 188 13.91 4.51 23.13
N THR A 189 14.37 5.43 22.28
CA THR A 189 14.70 6.80 22.70
C THR A 189 13.49 7.54 23.27
N PHE A 190 12.31 7.31 22.70
CA PHE A 190 11.06 7.90 23.18
C PHE A 190 10.65 7.36 24.56
N ILE A 191 10.76 6.05 24.78
CA ILE A 191 10.48 5.42 26.09
C ILE A 191 11.47 5.92 27.15
N ASP A 192 12.76 6.00 26.84
CA ASP A 192 13.79 6.51 27.75
C ASP A 192 13.53 7.96 28.16
N HIS A 193 12.91 8.76 27.29
CA HIS A 193 12.53 10.14 27.59
C HIS A 193 11.28 10.21 28.49
N LEU A 194 10.29 9.35 28.24
CA LEU A 194 9.08 9.26 29.06
C LEU A 194 9.36 8.72 30.48
N CYS A 195 10.31 7.80 30.64
CA CYS A 195 10.67 7.25 31.96
C CYS A 195 11.55 8.19 32.81
N LYS A 196 12.03 9.31 32.26
CA LYS A 196 12.83 10.32 32.97
C LYS A 196 12.00 11.46 33.56
N HIS A 197 10.69 11.45 33.35
CA HIS A 197 9.73 12.44 33.84
C HIS A 197 8.57 11.73 34.55
#